data_AF-A0A534IQY2-F1
#
_entry.id   AF-A0A534IQY2-F1
#
_cell.length_a   1.000
_cell.length_b   1.000
_cell.length_c   1.000
_cell.angle_alpha   90.00
_cell.angle_beta   90.00
_cell.angle_gamma   90.00
#
_symmetry.space_group_name_H-M   'P 1'
#
loop_
_entity.id
_entity.type
_entity.pdbx_description
1 polymer ?
#
loop_
_entity_poly.entity_id
_entity_poly.type
_entity_poly.pdbx_seq_one_letter_code
_entity_poly.pdbx_strand_id
1 'polypeptide(L)'
;MADESLPQPVAIEERPGPIFRRLLRFDAVDSTNEVAKLLLGHGADEGTILVAKRQSAGKGRHGRAWASPPGGLYLSFVVRPEPAYVATLGLLLGMPVVKALRHFGVFASLKWPNDVVFMEKKIGGILSEGVYRGDAFYAVIGVGVNTGIDLERLPEDVRA
;
A
#
# COMPACT_ATOMS: atom_id res chain seq x y z
N MET A 1 -20.24 17.25 -9.42
CA MET A 1 -19.01 17.92 -9.86
C MET A 1 -17.86 17.24 -9.15
N ALA A 2 -16.77 16.91 -9.85
CA ALA A 2 -15.61 16.32 -9.20
C ALA A 2 -15.04 17.36 -8.22
N ASP A 3 -14.77 16.93 -6.98
CA ASP A 3 -14.07 17.78 -6.02
C ASP A 3 -12.62 17.92 -6.51
N GLU A 4 -12.28 19.11 -7.02
CA GLU A 4 -10.95 19.42 -7.56
C GLU A 4 -9.85 19.35 -6.48
N SER A 5 -10.21 19.29 -5.19
CA SER A 5 -9.26 19.07 -4.10
C SER A 5 -8.80 17.62 -3.95
N LEU A 6 -9.50 16.66 -4.56
CA LEU A 6 -9.14 15.25 -4.51
C LEU A 6 -8.07 14.88 -5.55
N PRO A 7 -7.11 14.01 -5.20
CA PRO A 7 -6.21 13.42 -6.17
C PRO A 7 -6.99 12.73 -7.29
N GLN A 8 -6.70 13.07 -8.54
CA GLN A 8 -7.39 12.52 -9.69
C GLN A 8 -6.62 11.30 -10.24
N PRO A 9 -7.26 10.12 -10.36
CA PRO A 9 -6.62 8.96 -10.96
C PRO A 9 -6.43 9.18 -12.46
N VAL A 10 -5.29 8.73 -12.98
CA VAL A 10 -5.01 8.71 -14.43
C VAL A 10 -5.78 7.61 -15.15
N ALA A 11 -6.22 6.59 -14.42
CA ALA A 11 -7.10 5.55 -14.92
C ALA A 11 -7.92 4.92 -13.78
N ILE A 12 -9.14 4.53 -14.12
CA ILE A 12 -10.05 3.79 -13.24
C ILE A 12 -10.39 2.48 -13.96
N GLU A 13 -10.19 1.36 -13.27
CA GLU A 13 -10.53 0.02 -13.76
C GLU A 13 -11.59 -0.59 -12.85
N GLU A 14 -12.70 -1.03 -13.43
CA GLU A 14 -13.80 -1.71 -12.74
C GLU A 14 -13.79 -3.20 -13.11
N ARG A 15 -13.96 -4.07 -12.11
CA ARG A 15 -13.93 -5.53 -12.25
C ARG A 15 -15.20 -6.15 -11.66
N PRO A 16 -15.70 -7.25 -12.22
CA PRO A 16 -16.78 -8.01 -11.62
C PRO A 16 -16.30 -8.74 -10.35
N GLY A 17 -17.21 -8.98 -9.40
CA GLY A 17 -16.91 -9.73 -8.17
C GLY A 17 -17.51 -9.08 -6.92
N PRO A 18 -17.42 -9.72 -5.74
CA PRO A 18 -18.01 -9.16 -4.52
C PRO A 18 -17.16 -8.03 -3.92
N ILE A 19 -15.82 -8.14 -3.96
CA ILE A 19 -14.83 -7.22 -3.40
C ILE A 19 -13.69 -6.98 -4.42
N PHE A 20 -12.86 -5.96 -4.21
CA PHE A 20 -11.70 -5.65 -5.07
C PHE A 20 -12.06 -5.32 -6.53
N ARG A 21 -13.20 -4.61 -6.69
CA ARG A 21 -13.75 -4.26 -8.00
C ARG A 21 -13.13 -3.02 -8.61
N ARG A 22 -12.80 -2.02 -7.79
CA ARG A 22 -12.35 -0.71 -8.26
C ARG A 22 -10.86 -0.55 -8.02
N LEU A 23 -10.09 -0.37 -9.09
CA LEU A 23 -8.67 -0.04 -9.06
C LEU A 23 -8.45 1.37 -9.61
N LEU A 24 -7.91 2.24 -8.77
CA LEU A 24 -7.55 3.61 -9.08
C LEU A 24 -6.05 3.70 -9.29
N ARG A 25 -5.63 4.20 -10.45
CA ARG A 25 -4.22 4.34 -10.83
C ARG A 25 -3.82 5.80 -10.79
N PHE A 26 -2.67 6.10 -10.19
CA PHE A 26 -2.12 7.45 -10.08
C PHE A 26 -0.69 7.49 -10.61
N ASP A 27 -0.31 8.59 -11.25
CA ASP A 27 1.09 8.82 -11.59
C ASP A 27 1.91 9.24 -10.36
N ALA A 28 1.36 10.10 -9.50
CA ALA A 28 2.00 10.54 -8.27
C ALA A 28 0.96 10.88 -7.21
N VAL A 29 1.25 10.53 -5.95
CA VAL A 29 0.48 10.93 -4.77
C VAL A 29 1.44 11.29 -3.63
N ASP A 30 0.93 11.86 -2.56
CA ASP A 30 1.67 12.01 -1.31
C ASP A 30 1.90 10.64 -0.65
N SER A 31 0.83 9.89 -0.39
CA SER A 31 0.84 8.51 0.07
C SER A 31 -0.42 7.78 -0.36
N THR A 32 -0.30 6.58 -0.93
CA THR A 32 -1.46 5.76 -1.29
C THR A 32 -2.36 5.46 -0.08
N ASN A 33 -1.79 5.37 1.14
CA ASN A 33 -2.57 5.20 2.37
C ASN A 33 -3.41 6.44 2.69
N GLU A 34 -2.81 7.64 2.61
CA GLU A 34 -3.53 8.88 2.92
C GLU A 34 -4.61 9.16 1.88
N VAL A 35 -4.33 8.94 0.60
CA VAL A 35 -5.34 9.04 -0.47
C VAL A 35 -6.47 8.04 -0.22
N ALA A 36 -6.19 6.80 0.17
CA ALA A 36 -7.24 5.82 0.48
C ALA A 36 -8.11 6.27 1.67
N LYS A 37 -7.51 6.80 2.75
CA LYS A 37 -8.24 7.36 3.89
C LYS A 37 -9.10 8.57 3.50
N LEU A 38 -8.59 9.42 2.61
CA LEU A 38 -9.31 10.58 2.08
C LEU A 38 -10.52 10.14 1.25
N LEU A 39 -10.33 9.21 0.31
CA LEU A 39 -11.40 8.70 -0.54
C LEU A 39 -12.48 7.94 0.25
N LEU A 40 -12.14 7.29 1.36
CA LEU A 40 -13.13 6.73 2.30
C LEU A 40 -14.11 7.79 2.83
N GLY A 41 -13.66 9.06 2.96
CA GLY A 41 -14.53 10.18 3.31
C GLY A 41 -15.43 10.67 2.16
N HIS A 42 -15.15 10.22 0.93
CA HIS A 42 -15.79 10.65 -0.32
C HIS A 42 -16.46 9.48 -1.06
N GLY A 43 -16.83 8.42 -0.34
CA GLY A 43 -17.62 7.30 -0.87
C GLY A 43 -16.80 6.17 -1.50
N ALA A 44 -15.49 6.07 -1.22
CA ALA A 44 -14.79 4.81 -1.48
C ALA A 44 -15.23 3.75 -0.47
N ASP A 45 -15.51 2.55 -0.98
CA ASP A 45 -15.97 1.42 -0.19
C ASP A 45 -14.88 0.37 0.01
N GLU A 46 -15.21 -0.64 0.81
CA GLU A 46 -14.42 -1.86 0.96
C GLU A 46 -14.05 -2.47 -0.41
N GLY A 47 -12.78 -2.86 -0.54
CA GLY A 47 -12.23 -3.39 -1.77
C GLY A 47 -11.75 -2.33 -2.76
N THR A 48 -11.86 -1.03 -2.46
CA THR A 48 -11.18 -0.02 -3.30
C THR A 48 -9.67 -0.22 -3.21
N ILE A 49 -9.01 -0.34 -4.37
CA ILE A 49 -7.56 -0.47 -4.51
C ILE A 49 -7.02 0.80 -5.16
N LEU A 50 -5.91 1.29 -4.64
CA LEU A 50 -5.13 2.39 -5.19
C LEU A 50 -3.73 1.88 -5.53
N VAL A 51 -3.19 2.34 -6.64
CA VAL A 51 -1.79 2.14 -7.00
C VAL A 51 -1.20 3.44 -7.53
N ALA A 52 0.03 3.76 -7.14
CA ALA A 52 0.75 4.93 -7.62
C ALA A 52 2.12 4.55 -8.19
N LYS A 53 2.57 5.24 -9.25
CA LYS A 53 3.94 5.05 -9.77
C LYS A 53 5.00 5.61 -8.82
N ARG A 54 4.68 6.64 -8.04
CA ARG A 54 5.56 7.20 -7.00
C ARG A 54 4.76 7.83 -5.87
N GLN A 55 5.40 7.96 -4.70
CA GLN A 55 4.87 8.71 -3.55
C GLN A 55 5.88 9.79 -3.14
N SER A 56 5.42 11.02 -2.87
CA SER A 56 6.30 12.10 -2.36
C SER A 56 6.47 12.07 -0.83
N ALA A 57 5.53 11.46 -0.11
CA ALA A 57 5.51 11.36 1.34
C ALA A 57 5.06 9.95 1.80
N GLY A 58 5.63 8.91 1.17
CA GLY A 58 5.35 7.52 1.52
C GLY A 58 5.60 7.26 3.01
N LYS A 59 4.70 6.50 3.65
CA LYS A 59 4.73 6.25 5.10
C LYS A 59 5.06 4.80 5.43
N GLY A 60 5.88 4.63 6.44
CA GLY A 60 6.10 3.39 7.18
C GLY A 60 5.54 3.49 8.60
N ARG A 61 5.76 2.43 9.39
CA ARG A 61 5.36 2.40 10.80
C ARG A 61 6.07 3.48 11.61
N HIS A 62 5.41 3.91 12.69
CA HIS A 62 5.96 4.89 13.65
C HIS A 62 6.41 6.20 12.98
N GLY A 63 5.75 6.61 11.89
CA GLY A 63 6.04 7.84 11.17
C GLY A 63 7.32 7.81 10.33
N ARG A 64 7.99 6.67 10.18
CA ARG A 64 9.17 6.56 9.31
C ARG A 64 8.79 6.81 7.86
N ALA A 65 9.67 7.48 7.11
CA ALA A 65 9.47 7.64 5.68
C ALA A 65 9.65 6.32 4.94
N TRP A 66 8.91 6.14 3.84
CA TRP A 66 9.07 5.04 2.89
C TRP A 66 9.41 5.63 1.52
N ALA A 67 10.67 5.52 1.12
CA ALA A 67 11.15 5.99 -0.17
C ALA A 67 10.39 5.31 -1.30
N SER A 68 9.76 6.10 -2.16
CA SER A 68 8.83 5.60 -3.18
C SER A 68 9.08 6.18 -4.57
N PRO A 69 10.30 6.07 -5.14
CA PRO A 69 10.58 6.52 -6.51
C PRO A 69 9.89 5.63 -7.56
N PRO A 70 9.78 6.07 -8.82
CA PRO A 70 9.35 5.20 -9.91
C PRO A 70 10.16 3.90 -9.96
N GLY A 71 9.48 2.78 -10.22
CA GLY A 71 10.08 1.46 -10.32
C GLY A 71 9.73 0.51 -9.17
N GLY A 72 9.09 0.99 -8.10
CA GLY A 72 8.51 0.13 -7.07
C GLY A 72 7.01 -0.14 -7.27
N LEU A 73 6.47 -1.06 -6.46
CA LEU A 73 5.03 -1.27 -6.31
C LEU A 73 4.56 -0.54 -5.05
N TYR A 74 3.71 0.48 -5.21
CA TYR A 74 3.08 1.20 -4.12
C TYR A 74 1.58 1.12 -4.28
N LEU A 75 0.94 0.31 -3.45
CA LEU A 75 -0.50 0.15 -3.46
C LEU A 75 -1.08 0.28 -2.07
N SER A 76 -2.34 0.68 -2.01
CA SER A 76 -3.14 0.59 -0.79
C SER A 76 -4.52 0.05 -1.11
N PHE A 77 -5.14 -0.66 -0.18
CA PHE A 77 -6.51 -1.12 -0.34
C PHE A 77 -7.27 -1.06 0.99
N VAL A 78 -8.60 -0.95 0.85
CA VAL A 78 -9.53 -0.79 1.97
C VAL A 78 -10.20 -2.12 2.28
N VAL A 79 -10.25 -2.51 3.55
CA VAL A 79 -11.04 -3.64 4.06
C VAL A 79 -11.77 -3.27 5.35
N ARG A 80 -12.74 -4.08 5.79
CA ARG A 80 -13.52 -3.88 7.02
C ARG A 80 -13.33 -5.03 8.02
N PRO A 81 -12.17 -5.12 8.69
CA PRO A 81 -11.93 -6.14 9.69
C PRO A 81 -12.54 -5.72 11.03
N GLU A 82 -12.62 -6.62 12.00
CA GLU A 82 -12.79 -6.18 13.39
C GLU A 82 -11.57 -5.36 13.85
N PRO A 83 -11.75 -4.31 14.68
CA PRO A 83 -10.65 -3.44 15.11
C PRO A 83 -9.47 -4.17 15.74
N ALA A 84 -9.73 -5.27 16.44
CA ALA A 84 -8.71 -6.09 17.09
C ALA A 84 -7.68 -6.70 16.12
N TYR A 85 -8.03 -6.88 14.85
CA TYR A 85 -7.16 -7.54 13.86
C TYR A 85 -6.21 -6.58 13.13
N VAL A 86 -6.39 -5.26 13.21
CA VAL A 86 -5.61 -4.32 12.38
C VAL A 86 -4.11 -4.44 12.57
N ALA A 87 -3.65 -4.70 13.80
CA ALA A 87 -2.24 -4.86 14.11
C ALA A 87 -1.64 -6.15 13.54
N THR A 88 -2.44 -7.19 13.30
CA THR A 88 -1.96 -8.50 12.79
C THR A 88 -1.96 -8.58 11.26
N LEU A 89 -2.75 -7.73 10.59
CA LEU A 89 -2.85 -7.69 9.13
C LEU A 89 -1.51 -7.46 8.43
N GLY A 90 -0.59 -6.71 9.04
CA GLY A 90 0.74 -6.45 8.46
C GLY A 90 1.51 -7.72 8.11
N LEU A 91 1.56 -8.68 9.03
CA LEU A 91 2.24 -9.96 8.81
C LEU A 91 1.41 -10.89 7.92
N LEU A 92 0.09 -10.98 8.17
CA LEU A 92 -0.80 -11.87 7.43
C LEU A 92 -0.78 -11.56 5.92
N LEU A 93 -0.77 -10.27 5.57
CA LEU A 93 -0.76 -9.81 4.20
C LEU A 93 0.64 -9.79 3.58
N GLY A 94 1.70 -10.00 4.36
CA GLY A 94 3.02 -10.31 3.85
C GLY A 94 3.09 -11.67 3.15
N MET A 95 2.29 -12.66 3.58
CA MET A 95 2.30 -14.01 2.99
C MET A 95 1.97 -14.01 1.49
N PRO A 96 0.88 -13.38 1.00
CA PRO A 96 0.62 -13.31 -0.44
C PRO A 96 1.69 -12.51 -1.20
N VAL A 97 2.32 -11.50 -0.58
CA VAL A 97 3.43 -10.76 -1.21
C VAL A 97 4.63 -11.67 -1.44
N VAL A 98 5.06 -12.42 -0.43
CA VAL A 98 6.16 -13.39 -0.56
C VAL A 98 5.80 -14.49 -1.58
N LYS A 99 4.55 -14.96 -1.58
CA LYS A 99 4.07 -15.94 -2.56
C LYS A 99 4.14 -15.39 -3.99
N ALA A 100 3.77 -14.13 -4.21
CA ALA A 100 3.88 -13.46 -5.50
C ALA A 100 5.33 -13.30 -5.93
N LEU A 101 6.21 -12.84 -5.05
CA LEU A 101 7.66 -12.68 -5.32
C LEU A 101 8.31 -14.01 -5.72
N ARG A 102 7.91 -15.12 -5.10
CA ARG A 102 8.40 -16.46 -5.45
C ARG A 102 8.11 -16.84 -6.90
N HIS A 103 6.98 -16.38 -7.47
CA HIS A 103 6.66 -16.61 -8.87
C HIS A 103 7.68 -15.97 -9.83
N PHE A 104 8.33 -14.90 -9.38
CA PHE A 104 9.41 -14.21 -10.10
C PHE A 104 10.81 -14.70 -9.70
N GLY A 105 10.92 -15.84 -9.01
CA GLY A 105 12.20 -16.40 -8.56
C GLY A 105 12.81 -15.73 -7.33
N VAL A 106 12.09 -14.82 -6.67
CA VAL A 106 12.56 -14.13 -5.46
C VAL A 106 12.03 -14.84 -4.22
N PHE A 107 12.90 -15.60 -3.55
CA PHE A 107 12.58 -16.34 -2.33
C PHE A 107 12.73 -15.47 -1.08
N ALA A 108 11.85 -14.49 -0.94
CA ALA A 108 11.81 -13.60 0.22
C ALA A 108 11.20 -14.29 1.46
N SER A 109 11.47 -13.72 2.63
CA SER A 109 10.94 -14.11 3.94
C SER A 109 10.20 -12.94 4.59
N LEU A 110 9.38 -13.24 5.59
CA LEU A 110 8.74 -12.23 6.43
C LEU A 110 9.56 -12.01 7.69
N LYS A 111 9.81 -10.75 8.02
CA LYS A 111 10.38 -10.32 9.29
C LYS A 111 9.29 -9.61 10.08
N TRP A 112 9.02 -10.10 11.29
CA TRP A 112 8.06 -9.46 12.18
C TRP A 112 8.47 -7.99 12.41
N PRO A 113 7.51 -7.05 12.41
CA PRO A 113 6.06 -7.26 12.34
C PRO A 113 5.44 -7.24 10.94
N ASN A 114 6.13 -6.73 9.93
CA ASN A 114 5.50 -6.32 8.67
C ASN A 114 6.48 -6.15 7.50
N ASP A 115 7.71 -6.64 7.64
CA ASP A 115 8.76 -6.43 6.65
C ASP A 115 8.88 -7.65 5.75
N VAL A 116 9.08 -7.40 4.46
CA VAL A 116 9.48 -8.42 3.47
C VAL A 116 10.97 -8.28 3.25
N VAL A 117 11.71 -9.36 3.47
CA VAL A 117 13.17 -9.36 3.43
C VAL A 117 13.69 -10.40 2.44
N PHE A 118 14.75 -10.07 1.71
CA PHE A 118 15.45 -10.96 0.81
C PHE A 118 16.95 -10.79 1.04
N MET A 119 17.68 -11.88 1.27
CA MET A 119 19.11 -11.84 1.63
C MET A 119 19.38 -10.87 2.80
N GLU A 120 18.58 -10.98 3.86
CA GLU A 120 18.61 -10.13 5.07
C GLU A 120 18.32 -8.63 4.86
N LYS A 121 18.13 -8.20 3.61
CA LYS A 121 17.81 -6.82 3.24
C LYS A 121 16.30 -6.64 3.11
N LYS A 122 15.80 -5.51 3.60
CA LYS A 122 14.39 -5.16 3.46
C LYS A 122 14.08 -4.75 2.02
N ILE A 123 13.19 -5.50 1.37
CA ILE A 123 12.74 -5.22 0.01
C ILE A 123 11.27 -4.78 -0.04
N GLY A 124 10.54 -4.88 1.06
CA GLY A 124 9.16 -4.43 1.12
C GLY A 124 8.64 -4.25 2.54
N GLY A 125 7.47 -3.66 2.66
CA GLY A 125 6.79 -3.44 3.92
C GLY A 125 5.29 -3.31 3.74
N ILE A 126 4.56 -3.77 4.75
CA ILE A 126 3.10 -3.66 4.82
C ILE A 126 2.74 -2.72 5.96
N LEU A 127 1.87 -1.74 5.72
CA LEU A 127 1.39 -0.79 6.72
C LEU A 127 -0.13 -0.87 6.83
N SER A 128 -0.63 -1.33 7.96
CA SER A 128 -2.06 -1.42 8.25
C SER A 128 -2.45 -0.31 9.22
N GLU A 129 -3.43 0.51 8.86
CA GLU A 129 -3.91 1.63 9.67
C GLU A 129 -5.44 1.59 9.77
N GLY A 130 -5.95 1.59 11.00
CA GLY A 130 -7.38 1.65 11.27
C GLY A 130 -7.93 3.07 11.13
N VAL A 131 -9.14 3.20 10.59
CA VAL A 131 -9.83 4.48 10.43
C VAL A 131 -11.32 4.31 10.66
N TYR A 132 -11.91 5.21 11.46
CA TYR A 132 -13.36 5.29 11.64
C TYR A 132 -13.97 6.30 10.67
N ARG A 133 -15.13 5.95 10.12
CA ARG A 133 -15.99 6.82 9.30
C ARG A 133 -17.43 6.67 9.80
N GLY A 134 -17.88 7.64 10.60
CA GLY A 134 -19.06 7.44 11.44
C GLY A 134 -18.86 6.24 12.37
N ASP A 135 -19.85 5.36 12.44
CA ASP A 135 -19.80 4.14 13.27
C ASP A 135 -19.06 2.97 12.58
N ALA A 136 -18.67 3.12 11.32
CA ALA A 136 -18.00 2.08 10.57
C ALA A 136 -16.47 2.14 10.75
N PHE A 137 -15.89 0.98 11.05
CA PHE A 137 -14.44 0.80 11.09
C PHE A 137 -13.91 0.22 9.78
N TYR A 138 -12.80 0.78 9.30
CA TYR A 138 -12.07 0.34 8.13
C TYR A 138 -10.60 0.17 8.48
N ALA A 139 -9.90 -0.70 7.75
CA ALA A 139 -8.45 -0.74 7.71
C ALA A 139 -7.97 -0.37 6.31
N VAL A 140 -7.03 0.57 6.24
CA VAL A 140 -6.27 0.88 5.02
C VAL A 140 -4.95 0.13 5.11
N ILE A 141 -4.72 -0.77 4.16
CA ILE A 141 -3.50 -1.55 4.08
C ILE A 141 -2.67 -1.05 2.91
N GLY A 142 -1.51 -0.49 3.21
CA GLY A 142 -0.46 -0.15 2.26
C GLY A 142 0.52 -1.31 2.08
N VAL A 143 0.91 -1.55 0.83
CA VAL A 143 1.98 -2.48 0.46
C VAL A 143 2.98 -1.73 -0.42
N GLY A 144 4.21 -1.65 0.08
CA GLY A 144 5.35 -1.11 -0.66
C GLY A 144 6.35 -2.23 -0.94
N VAL A 145 6.72 -2.44 -2.20
CA VAL A 145 7.75 -3.42 -2.59
C VAL A 145 8.70 -2.81 -3.60
N ASN A 146 10.00 -2.92 -3.32
CA ASN A 146 11.08 -2.56 -4.23
C ASN A 146 11.18 -3.65 -5.29
N THR A 147 10.95 -3.29 -6.56
CA THR A 147 11.04 -4.23 -7.68
C THR A 147 12.11 -3.81 -8.67
N GLY A 148 11.88 -2.76 -9.46
CA GLY A 148 12.81 -2.21 -10.45
C GLY A 148 13.24 -0.78 -10.12
N ILE A 149 13.42 -0.48 -8.84
CA ILE A 149 13.86 0.86 -8.40
C ILE A 149 15.33 1.05 -8.77
N ASP A 150 15.63 2.21 -9.36
CA ASP A 150 16.99 2.73 -9.44
C ASP A 150 17.50 3.05 -8.03
N LEU A 151 18.45 2.24 -7.54
CA LEU A 151 18.97 2.33 -6.18
C LEU A 151 19.61 3.68 -5.88
N GLU A 152 20.13 4.39 -6.88
CA GLU A 152 20.69 5.74 -6.68
C GLU A 152 19.62 6.74 -6.23
N ARG A 153 18.34 6.47 -6.51
CA ARG A 153 17.21 7.30 -6.08
C ARG A 153 16.73 7.02 -4.66
N LEU A 154 17.26 5.97 -4.01
CA LEU A 154 16.97 5.68 -2.61
C LEU A 154 17.90 6.49 -1.70
N PRO A 155 17.45 6.88 -0.49
CA PRO A 155 18.34 7.40 0.55
C PRO A 155 19.46 6.40 0.90
N GLU A 156 20.67 6.89 1.20
CA GLU A 156 21.86 6.04 1.40
C GLU A 156 21.68 4.97 2.47
N ASP A 157 20.96 5.28 3.55
CA ASP A 157 20.68 4.38 4.66
C ASP A 157 19.76 3.20 4.29
N VAL A 158 19.11 3.27 3.13
CA VAL A 158 18.23 2.21 2.61
C VAL A 158 18.63 1.70 1.21
N ARG A 159 19.78 2.14 0.68
CA ARG A 159 20.42 1.53 -0.50
C ARG A 159 21.02 0.20 -0.06
N ALA A 160 20.31 -0.90 -0.35
CA ALA A 160 20.70 -2.22 0.09
C ALA A 160 21.66 -2.89 -0.89
#